data_AF-A0A7S4SQE2-F1
#
_entry.id   AF-A0A7S4SQE2-F1
#
_cell.length_a   1.000
_cell.length_b   1.000
_cell.length_c   1.000
_cell.angle_alpha   90.00
_cell.angle_beta   90.00
_cell.angle_gamma   90.00
#
_symmetry.space_group_name_H-M   'P 1'
#
loop_
_entity.id
_entity.type
_entity.pdbx_description
1 polymer ?
#
loop_
_entity_poly.entity_id
_entity_poly.type
_entity_poly.pdbx_seq_one_letter_code
_entity_poly.pdbx_strand_id
1 'polypeptide(L)'
;YDATRKGELGVAALTGFGMVLLIAFVTSVGTQLHPPAPILQPIAVLPDFAAINQVDVKKQQFFDYLEDYIVAENEAIAAIRSELQAYAGVVASGAALSPRERDRVMALAELYRIETEELSERGIMDVLMRRVDVLPVSLALAQAANESAWGTSRFTLEGNNLF
;
A
#
# COMPACT_ATOMS: atom_id res chain seq x y z
N TYR A 1 -2.92 5.48 62.58
CA TYR A 1 -2.46 4.68 61.43
C TYR A 1 -3.36 4.83 60.19
N ASP A 2 -4.29 5.80 60.14
CA ASP A 2 -5.37 5.84 59.13
C ASP A 2 -5.43 7.12 58.26
N ALA A 3 -4.58 8.12 58.53
CA ALA A 3 -4.59 9.39 57.79
C ALA A 3 -3.69 9.38 56.54
N THR A 4 -2.63 8.57 56.54
CA THR A 4 -1.62 8.54 55.47
C THR A 4 -2.09 7.78 54.23
N ARG A 5 -2.84 6.68 54.39
CA ARG A 5 -3.39 5.90 53.26
C ARG A 5 -4.43 6.65 52.44
N LYS A 6 -5.20 7.54 53.05
CA LYS A 6 -6.21 8.36 52.34
C LYS A 6 -5.56 9.41 51.44
N GLY A 7 -4.40 9.94 51.84
CA GLY A 7 -3.62 10.87 51.01
C GLY A 7 -2.98 10.19 49.80
N GLU A 8 -2.41 8.99 49.97
CA GLU A 8 -1.79 8.22 48.89
C GLU A 8 -2.80 7.78 47.82
N LEU A 9 -4.01 7.36 48.24
CA LEU A 9 -5.10 7.03 47.33
C LEU A 9 -5.60 8.24 46.52
N GLY A 10 -5.61 9.43 47.12
CA GLY A 10 -5.98 10.67 46.45
C GLY A 10 -4.96 11.06 45.35
N VAL A 11 -3.66 10.91 45.64
CA VAL A 11 -2.60 11.22 44.66
C VAL A 11 -2.59 10.23 43.51
N ALA A 12 -2.76 8.93 43.78
CA ALA A 12 -2.81 7.89 42.75
C ALA A 12 -4.01 8.06 41.79
N ALA A 13 -5.18 8.45 42.32
CA ALA A 13 -6.36 8.75 41.51
C ALA A 13 -6.14 9.97 40.61
N LEU A 14 -5.44 11.00 41.11
CA LEU A 14 -5.15 12.22 40.36
C LEU A 14 -4.14 11.97 39.23
N THR A 15 -3.11 11.17 39.48
CA THR A 15 -2.15 10.75 38.44
C THR A 15 -2.79 9.85 37.39
N GLY A 16 -3.67 8.93 37.80
CA GLY A 16 -4.40 8.06 36.88
C GLY A 16 -5.34 8.85 35.97
N PHE A 17 -6.08 9.80 36.52
CA PHE A 17 -6.96 10.67 35.74
C PHE A 17 -6.16 11.57 34.78
N GLY A 18 -5.04 12.12 35.23
CA GLY A 18 -4.13 12.90 34.37
C GLY A 18 -3.57 12.08 33.21
N MET A 19 -3.22 10.81 33.42
CA MET A 19 -2.69 9.93 32.38
C MET A 19 -3.78 9.53 31.37
N VAL A 20 -5.02 9.31 31.82
CA VAL A 20 -6.17 9.06 30.93
C VAL A 20 -6.50 10.28 30.09
N LEU A 21 -6.45 11.49 30.67
CA LEU A 21 -6.63 12.74 29.93
C LEU A 21 -5.50 12.98 28.93
N LEU A 22 -4.26 12.67 29.29
CA LEU A 22 -3.11 12.75 28.38
C LEU A 22 -3.27 11.79 27.20
N ILE A 23 -3.67 10.54 27.46
CA ILE A 23 -3.90 9.53 26.41
C ILE A 23 -5.05 10.00 25.50
N ALA A 24 -6.16 10.46 26.06
CA ALA A 24 -7.30 10.98 25.29
C ALA A 24 -6.95 12.24 24.48
N PHE A 25 -6.08 13.11 25.01
CA PHE A 25 -5.60 14.28 24.31
C PHE A 25 -4.64 13.90 23.16
N VAL A 26 -3.72 12.98 23.39
CA VAL A 26 -2.77 12.49 22.37
C VAL A 26 -3.49 11.75 21.24
N THR A 27 -4.53 10.94 21.55
CA THR A 27 -5.34 10.28 20.51
C THR A 27 -6.21 11.26 19.74
N SER A 28 -6.73 12.31 20.41
CA SER A 28 -7.53 13.37 19.78
C SER A 28 -6.69 14.30 18.88
N VAL A 29 -5.47 14.65 19.30
CA VAL A 29 -4.56 15.49 18.50
C VAL A 29 -3.92 14.70 17.36
N GLY A 30 -3.61 13.41 17.56
CA GLY A 30 -2.99 12.55 16.54
C GLY A 30 -3.88 12.27 15.32
N THR A 31 -5.19 12.43 15.44
CA THR A 31 -6.17 12.21 14.36
C THR A 31 -6.43 13.45 13.50
N GLN A 32 -5.92 14.63 13.89
CA GLN A 32 -6.23 15.92 13.25
C GLN A 32 -5.16 16.45 12.28
N LEU A 33 -4.02 15.76 12.07
CA LEU A 33 -2.90 16.34 11.33
C LEU A 33 -2.79 15.97 9.85
N HIS A 34 -3.69 15.17 9.29
CA HIS A 34 -3.67 14.88 7.86
C HIS A 34 -5.10 14.96 7.29
N PRO A 35 -5.49 16.08 6.66
CA PRO A 35 -6.56 15.98 5.67
C PRO A 35 -6.14 14.88 4.67
N PRO A 36 -7.05 13.96 4.26
CA PRO A 36 -6.74 13.06 3.18
C PRO A 36 -6.26 13.91 2.01
N ALA A 37 -5.07 13.61 1.49
CA ALA A 37 -4.58 14.26 0.29
C ALA A 37 -5.72 14.18 -0.74
N PRO A 38 -6.05 15.27 -1.44
CA PRO A 38 -7.07 15.20 -2.48
C PRO A 38 -6.69 14.05 -3.40
N ILE A 39 -7.62 13.13 -3.62
CA ILE A 39 -7.44 12.05 -4.59
C ILE A 39 -7.40 12.74 -5.95
N LEU A 40 -6.19 13.12 -6.38
CA LEU A 40 -5.96 13.52 -7.75
C LEU A 40 -6.21 12.28 -8.58
N GLN A 41 -7.35 12.23 -9.27
CA GLN A 41 -7.55 11.29 -10.35
C GLN A 41 -6.37 11.50 -11.31
N PRO A 42 -5.49 10.50 -11.52
CA PRO A 42 -4.44 10.65 -12.51
C PRO A 42 -5.12 10.83 -13.86
N ILE A 43 -5.07 12.05 -14.42
CA ILE A 43 -5.44 12.26 -15.82
C ILE A 43 -4.25 11.77 -16.64
N ALA A 44 -4.10 10.45 -16.71
CA ALA A 44 -3.22 9.83 -17.69
C ALA A 44 -4.02 9.73 -18.99
N VAL A 45 -3.87 10.73 -19.86
CA VAL A 45 -4.35 10.60 -21.25
C VAL A 45 -3.34 9.70 -21.94
N LEU A 46 -3.71 8.45 -22.17
CA LEU A 46 -2.92 7.55 -22.98
C LEU A 46 -2.68 8.22 -24.35
N PRO A 47 -1.44 8.27 -24.86
CA PRO A 47 -1.18 8.77 -26.20
C PRO A 47 -2.02 8.01 -27.25
N ASP A 48 -2.52 8.72 -28.26
CA ASP A 48 -3.16 8.07 -29.40
C ASP A 48 -2.09 7.41 -30.28
N PHE A 49 -1.64 6.23 -29.86
CA PHE A 49 -0.67 5.44 -30.61
C PHE A 49 -1.21 5.01 -31.97
N ALA A 50 -2.54 5.00 -32.18
CA ALA A 50 -3.14 4.66 -33.46
C ALA A 50 -2.93 5.76 -34.52
N ALA A 51 -2.72 7.01 -34.11
CA ALA A 51 -2.38 8.11 -35.00
C ALA A 51 -0.93 8.05 -35.55
N ILE A 52 -0.07 7.18 -35.00
CA ILE A 52 1.34 7.07 -35.39
C ILE A 52 1.52 6.03 -36.50
N ASN A 53 1.73 6.51 -37.73
CA ASN A 53 1.86 5.66 -38.92
C ASN A 53 3.19 4.88 -39.00
N GLN A 54 4.29 5.44 -38.47
CA GLN A 54 5.59 4.79 -38.50
C GLN A 54 5.69 3.76 -37.37
N VAL A 55 5.78 2.48 -37.72
CA VAL A 55 5.76 1.37 -36.76
C VAL A 55 6.87 1.48 -35.72
N ASP A 56 8.10 1.79 -36.14
CA ASP A 56 9.24 1.87 -35.21
C ASP A 56 9.09 3.06 -34.23
N VAL A 57 8.62 4.20 -34.72
CA VAL A 57 8.32 5.37 -33.88
C VAL A 57 7.22 5.07 -32.86
N LYS A 58 6.15 4.38 -33.29
CA LYS A 58 5.05 4.00 -32.40
C LYS A 58 5.53 3.09 -31.27
N LYS A 59 6.34 2.08 -31.59
CA LYS A 59 6.89 1.15 -30.59
C LYS A 59 7.79 1.85 -29.59
N GLN A 60 8.64 2.76 -30.08
CA GLN A 60 9.52 3.54 -29.21
C GLN A 60 8.71 4.43 -28.28
N GLN A 61 7.75 5.20 -28.79
CA GLN A 61 6.91 6.06 -27.96
C GLN A 61 6.05 5.27 -26.97
N PHE A 62 5.60 4.07 -27.33
CA PHE A 62 4.89 3.18 -26.41
C PHE A 62 5.77 2.76 -25.22
N PHE A 63 7.03 2.42 -25.49
CA PHE A 63 8.00 2.11 -24.43
C PHE A 63 8.35 3.34 -23.60
N ASP A 64 8.71 4.46 -24.24
CA ASP A 64 9.05 5.71 -23.55
C ASP A 64 7.90 6.16 -22.63
N TYR A 65 6.66 5.99 -23.07
CA TYR A 65 5.50 6.33 -22.27
C TYR A 65 5.35 5.42 -21.06
N LEU A 66 5.45 4.08 -21.21
CA LEU A 66 5.14 3.13 -20.13
C LEU A 66 6.29 2.87 -19.16
N GLU A 67 7.53 3.00 -19.61
CA GLU A 67 8.72 2.66 -18.81
C GLU A 67 8.74 3.42 -17.48
N ASP A 68 8.53 4.74 -17.52
CA ASP A 68 8.53 5.59 -16.34
C ASP A 68 7.45 5.18 -15.32
N TYR A 69 6.25 4.82 -15.80
CA TYR A 69 5.16 4.37 -14.91
C TYR A 69 5.48 3.01 -14.28
N ILE A 70 6.06 2.08 -15.04
CA ILE A 70 6.44 0.75 -14.54
C ILE A 70 7.57 0.89 -13.50
N VAL A 71 8.55 1.76 -13.75
CA VAL A 71 9.62 2.04 -12.79
C VAL A 71 9.06 2.64 -11.50
N ALA A 72 8.20 3.65 -11.61
CA ALA A 72 7.59 4.29 -10.44
C ALA A 72 6.74 3.30 -9.62
N GLU A 73 5.96 2.44 -10.27
CA GLU A 73 5.15 1.42 -9.58
C GLU A 73 6.04 0.35 -8.93
N ASN A 74 7.11 -0.08 -9.60
CA ASN A 74 8.09 -1.00 -9.02
C ASN A 74 8.77 -0.40 -7.77
N GLU A 75 9.09 0.89 -7.76
CA GLU A 75 9.62 1.57 -6.58
C GLU A 75 8.61 1.57 -5.42
N ALA A 76 7.33 1.83 -5.71
CA ALA A 76 6.25 1.76 -4.72
C ALA A 76 6.09 0.33 -4.16
N ILE A 77 6.07 -0.69 -5.02
CA ILE A 77 5.97 -2.10 -4.63
C ILE A 77 7.20 -2.51 -3.79
N ALA A 78 8.40 -2.07 -4.16
CA ALA A 78 9.62 -2.36 -3.40
C ALA A 78 9.56 -1.78 -1.97
N ALA A 79 9.01 -0.57 -1.81
CA ALA A 79 8.80 0.03 -0.50
C ALA A 79 7.81 -0.79 0.35
N ILE A 80 6.70 -1.23 -0.24
CA ILE A 80 5.73 -2.11 0.43
C ILE A 80 6.37 -3.45 0.80
N ARG A 81 7.20 -4.01 -0.08
CA ARG A 81 7.92 -5.27 0.18
C ARG A 81 8.89 -5.13 1.36
N SER A 82 9.61 -4.01 1.45
CA SER A 82 10.48 -3.74 2.60
C SER A 82 9.69 -3.62 3.91
N GLU A 83 8.49 -3.02 3.86
CA GLU A 83 7.58 -2.94 5.00
C GLU A 83 7.12 -4.36 5.43
N LEU A 84 6.67 -5.19 4.49
CA LEU A 84 6.23 -6.56 4.74
C LEU A 84 7.35 -7.45 5.31
N GLN A 85 8.60 -7.26 4.87
CA GLN A 85 9.75 -7.98 5.43
C GLN A 85 9.93 -7.72 6.93
N ALA A 86 9.72 -6.47 7.38
CA ALA A 86 9.77 -6.14 8.80
C ALA A 86 8.65 -6.86 9.58
N TYR A 87 7.42 -6.84 9.06
CA TYR A 87 6.28 -7.52 9.67
C TYR A 87 6.45 -9.04 9.70
N ALA A 88 7.00 -9.62 8.63
CA ALA A 88 7.34 -11.04 8.58
C ALA A 88 8.33 -11.43 9.67
N GLY A 89 9.31 -10.57 9.99
CA GLY A 89 10.23 -10.77 11.11
C GLY A 89 9.51 -10.84 12.47
N VAL A 90 8.54 -9.95 12.70
CA VAL A 90 7.71 -9.95 13.92
C VAL A 90 6.91 -11.26 14.02
N VAL A 91 6.19 -11.63 12.96
CA VAL A 91 5.37 -12.86 12.91
C VAL A 91 6.22 -14.13 13.03
N ALA A 92 7.43 -14.14 12.47
CA ALA A 92 8.38 -15.25 12.58
C ALA A 92 8.91 -15.43 14.01
N SER A 93 9.06 -14.35 14.77
CA SER A 93 9.45 -14.40 16.18
C SER A 93 8.34 -14.92 17.11
N GLY A 94 7.12 -15.07 16.60
CA GLY A 94 5.93 -15.45 17.37
C GLY A 94 5.28 -14.28 18.12
N ALA A 95 5.83 -13.08 18.00
CA ALA A 95 5.17 -11.86 18.45
C ALA A 95 3.96 -11.53 17.56
N ALA A 96 2.97 -10.88 18.15
CA ALA A 96 1.82 -10.35 17.41
C ALA A 96 2.16 -9.00 16.78
N LEU A 97 1.67 -8.76 15.57
CA LEU A 97 1.68 -7.43 14.97
C LEU A 97 0.91 -6.45 15.86
N SER A 98 1.38 -5.20 15.90
CA SER A 98 0.60 -4.10 16.49
C SER A 98 -0.69 -3.86 15.69
N PRO A 99 -1.71 -3.20 16.27
CA PRO A 99 -2.97 -2.94 15.57
C PRO A 99 -2.78 -2.26 14.21
N ARG A 100 -1.89 -1.25 14.13
CA ARG A 100 -1.61 -0.52 12.90
C ARG A 100 -0.95 -1.40 11.84
N GLU A 101 -0.01 -2.26 12.23
CA GLU A 101 0.66 -3.18 11.31
C GLU A 101 -0.33 -4.24 10.81
N ARG A 102 -1.22 -4.72 11.69
CA ARG A 102 -2.29 -5.64 11.30
C ARG A 102 -3.26 -4.98 10.32
N ASP A 103 -3.71 -3.76 10.57
CA ASP A 103 -4.59 -3.03 9.66
C ASP A 103 -3.95 -2.85 8.28
N ARG A 104 -2.64 -2.55 8.26
CA ARG A 104 -1.87 -2.44 7.04
C ARG A 104 -1.77 -3.76 6.28
N VAL A 105 -1.51 -4.87 6.96
CA VAL A 105 -1.49 -6.21 6.37
C VAL A 105 -2.86 -6.58 5.80
N MET A 106 -3.95 -6.27 6.50
CA MET A 106 -5.30 -6.56 6.02
C MET A 106 -5.66 -5.70 4.79
N ALA A 107 -5.29 -4.42 4.78
CA ALA A 107 -5.48 -3.56 3.62
C ALA A 107 -4.71 -4.07 2.39
N LEU A 108 -3.48 -4.57 2.59
CA LEU A 108 -2.72 -5.21 1.52
C LEU A 108 -3.36 -6.54 1.09
N ALA A 109 -3.87 -7.33 2.02
CA ALA A 109 -4.56 -8.58 1.71
C ALA A 109 -5.81 -8.32 0.85
N GLU A 110 -6.59 -7.30 1.18
CA GLU A 110 -7.74 -6.85 0.37
C GLU A 110 -7.30 -6.39 -1.03
N LEU A 111 -6.29 -5.52 -1.11
CA LEU A 111 -5.76 -5.02 -2.38
C LEU A 111 -5.29 -6.16 -3.30
N TYR A 112 -4.62 -7.16 -2.74
CA TYR A 112 -4.13 -8.33 -3.45
C TYR A 112 -5.14 -9.48 -3.53
N ARG A 113 -6.39 -9.24 -3.12
CA ARG A 113 -7.52 -10.20 -3.18
C ARG A 113 -7.14 -11.54 -2.57
N ILE A 114 -6.67 -11.51 -1.33
CA ILE A 114 -6.33 -12.69 -0.53
C ILE A 114 -7.55 -13.03 0.32
N GLU A 115 -8.05 -14.25 0.21
CA GLU A 115 -9.09 -14.80 1.09
C GLU A 115 -8.46 -15.03 2.47
N THR A 116 -8.86 -14.23 3.46
CA THR A 116 -8.20 -14.20 4.78
C THR A 116 -8.89 -15.09 5.82
N GLU A 117 -10.15 -15.47 5.56
CA GLU A 117 -11.04 -16.18 6.48
C GLU A 117 -10.49 -17.56 6.88
N GLU A 118 -9.76 -18.20 5.97
CA GLU A 118 -9.18 -19.53 6.17
C GLU A 118 -7.69 -19.48 6.57
N LEU A 119 -7.10 -18.29 6.65
CA LEU A 119 -5.67 -18.11 6.86
C LEU A 119 -5.34 -17.56 8.25
N SER A 120 -4.28 -18.09 8.84
CA SER A 120 -3.65 -17.45 10.00
C SER A 120 -2.92 -16.16 9.59
N GLU A 121 -2.59 -15.29 10.56
CA GLU A 121 -1.77 -14.09 10.31
C GLU A 121 -0.45 -14.42 9.58
N ARG A 122 0.17 -15.56 9.93
CA ARG A 122 1.35 -16.08 9.22
C ARG A 122 1.02 -16.53 7.79
N GLY A 123 -0.09 -17.22 7.59
CA GLY A 123 -0.53 -17.65 6.26
C GLY A 123 -0.81 -16.47 5.32
N ILE A 124 -1.46 -15.41 5.83
CA ILE A 124 -1.70 -14.17 5.08
C ILE A 124 -0.35 -13.53 4.70
N MET A 125 0.57 -13.42 5.66
CA MET A 125 1.92 -12.89 5.44
C MET A 125 2.68 -13.68 4.36
N ASP A 126 2.63 -15.02 4.39
CA ASP A 126 3.30 -15.88 3.41
C ASP A 126 2.71 -15.72 1.99
N VAL A 127 1.42 -15.44 1.86
CA VAL A 127 0.79 -15.15 0.56
C VAL A 127 1.22 -13.77 0.07
N LEU A 128 1.18 -12.75 0.93
CA LEU A 128 1.63 -11.40 0.59
C LEU A 128 3.10 -11.38 0.16
N MET A 129 3.99 -12.05 0.90
CA MET A 129 5.42 -12.12 0.56
C MET A 129 5.69 -12.76 -0.81
N ARG A 130 4.78 -13.58 -1.33
CA ARG A 130 4.85 -14.16 -2.69
C ARG A 130 4.23 -13.29 -3.77
N ARG A 131 3.21 -12.48 -3.45
CA ARG A 131 2.47 -11.67 -4.42
C ARG A 131 2.99 -10.24 -4.56
N VAL A 132 3.54 -9.68 -3.49
CA VAL A 132 4.04 -8.29 -3.45
C VAL A 132 5.51 -8.29 -3.83
N ASP A 133 5.78 -8.30 -5.14
CA ASP A 133 7.14 -8.22 -5.66
C ASP A 133 7.18 -7.42 -6.97
N VAL A 134 8.35 -6.87 -7.27
CA VAL A 134 8.58 -6.09 -8.48
C VAL A 134 8.64 -7.00 -9.71
N LEU A 135 8.27 -6.44 -10.87
CA LEU A 135 8.42 -7.13 -12.14
C LEU A 135 9.58 -6.52 -12.93
N PRO A 136 10.35 -7.33 -13.70
CA PRO A 136 11.30 -6.76 -14.66
C PRO A 136 10.59 -5.81 -15.61
N VAL A 137 11.12 -4.59 -15.78
CA VAL A 137 10.51 -3.55 -16.64
C VAL A 137 10.25 -4.09 -18.05
N SER A 138 11.23 -4.80 -18.61
CA SER A 138 11.12 -5.43 -19.94
C SER A 138 9.98 -6.44 -20.04
N LEU A 139 9.67 -7.17 -18.96
CA LEU A 139 8.57 -8.14 -18.94
C LEU A 139 7.22 -7.43 -18.98
N ALA A 140 7.04 -6.41 -18.13
CA ALA A 140 5.82 -5.61 -18.10
C ALA A 140 5.59 -4.89 -19.45
N LEU A 141 6.64 -4.30 -20.04
CA LEU A 141 6.58 -3.67 -21.36
C LEU A 141 6.22 -4.67 -22.46
N ALA A 142 6.82 -5.86 -22.46
CA ALA A 142 6.53 -6.90 -23.46
C ALA A 142 5.08 -7.38 -23.37
N GLN A 143 4.56 -7.58 -22.15
CA GLN A 143 3.18 -7.98 -21.94
C GLN A 143 2.22 -6.88 -22.39
N ALA A 144 2.43 -5.64 -21.95
CA ALA A 144 1.61 -4.50 -22.36
C ALA A 144 1.61 -4.34 -23.88
N ALA A 145 2.77 -4.46 -24.54
CA ALA A 145 2.86 -4.37 -26.00
C ALA A 145 2.04 -5.47 -26.70
N ASN A 146 2.10 -6.69 -26.18
CA ASN A 146 1.41 -7.85 -26.76
C ASN A 146 -0.12 -7.78 -26.55
N GLU A 147 -0.57 -7.42 -25.35
CA GLU A 147 -1.99 -7.40 -24.96
C GLU A 147 -2.73 -6.17 -25.52
N SER A 148 -2.06 -5.03 -25.62
CA SER A 148 -2.64 -3.78 -26.15
C SER A 148 -2.43 -3.55 -27.66
N ALA A 149 -1.71 -4.45 -28.33
CA ALA A 149 -1.23 -4.25 -29.70
C ALA A 149 -0.46 -2.92 -29.86
N TRP A 150 0.51 -2.66 -28.97
CA TRP A 150 1.26 -1.40 -28.92
C TRP A 150 0.37 -0.17 -28.68
N GLY A 151 -0.62 -0.32 -27.80
CA GLY A 151 -1.52 0.75 -27.38
C GLY A 151 -2.67 1.07 -28.34
N THR A 152 -2.87 0.27 -29.40
CA THR A 152 -3.89 0.55 -30.44
C THR A 152 -5.14 -0.31 -30.35
N SER A 153 -5.22 -1.23 -29.38
CA SER A 153 -6.40 -2.07 -29.15
C SER A 153 -7.62 -1.21 -28.77
N ARG A 154 -8.82 -1.63 -29.20
CA ARG A 154 -10.07 -0.99 -28.77
C ARG A 154 -10.23 -0.94 -27.25
N PHE A 155 -9.73 -1.96 -26.53
CA PHE A 155 -9.79 -2.01 -25.07
C PHE A 155 -8.89 -0.96 -24.42
N THR A 156 -7.79 -0.63 -25.10
CA THR A 156 -6.88 0.42 -24.70
C THR A 156 -7.48 1.80 -24.99
N LEU A 157 -8.03 2.01 -26.20
CA LEU A 157 -8.59 3.29 -26.63
C LEU A 157 -9.89 3.66 -25.88
N GLU A 158 -10.77 2.70 -25.63
CA GLU A 158 -12.08 2.94 -25.00
C GLU A 158 -12.06 2.66 -23.49
N GLY A 159 -11.16 1.80 -23.02
CA GLY A 159 -11.17 1.27 -21.65
C GLY A 159 -9.90 1.55 -20.84
N ASN A 160 -8.90 2.24 -21.40
CA ASN A 160 -7.60 2.47 -20.79
C ASN A 160 -6.97 1.17 -20.23
N ASN A 161 -7.19 0.06 -20.94
CA ASN A 161 -6.68 -1.24 -20.53
C ASN A 161 -5.52 -1.68 -21.45
N LEU A 162 -4.35 -1.87 -20.86
CA LEU A 162 -3.13 -2.31 -21.54
C LEU A 162 -2.85 -3.80 -21.37
N PHE A 163 -3.67 -4.51 -20.59
CA PHE A 163 -3.49 -5.93 -20.22
C PHE A 163 -4.78 -6.77 -20.40
#